data_AF-A0A1G2Q9Y2-F1
#
_entry.id   AF-A0A1G2Q9Y2-F1
#
_cell.length_a   1.000
_cell.length_b   1.000
_cell.length_c   1.000
_cell.angle_alpha   90.00
_cell.angle_beta   90.00
_cell.angle_gamma   90.00
#
_symmetry.space_group_name_H-M   'P 1'
#
loop_
_entity.id
_entity.type
_entity.pdbx_description
1 polymer ?
#
loop_
_entity_poly.entity_id
_entity_poly.type
_entity_poly.pdbx_seq_one_letter_code
_entity_poly.pdbx_strand_id
1 'polypeptide(L)'
;MSNQTKNPVADQAVSVQLGFEMGVLISGLKVSDDVKEALLILLEQATPKQLIELHKALQQAFLMEATKEVDEQYEQKLRELVKEFEQKKLQVEVEVEKELSKIESEVKAKDNKILI
;
A
#
# COMPACT_ATOMS: atom_id res chain seq x y z
N MET A 1 13.24 -22.37 43.71
CA MET A 1 12.01 -21.57 43.65
C MET A 1 12.44 -20.11 43.53
N SER A 2 12.63 -19.62 42.30
CA SER A 2 13.14 -18.26 42.08
C SER A 2 11.95 -17.29 42.15
N ASN A 3 11.89 -16.49 43.22
CA ASN A 3 10.96 -15.38 43.31
C ASN A 3 11.41 -14.31 42.31
N GLN A 4 10.81 -14.32 41.11
CA GLN A 4 10.84 -13.15 40.24
C GLN A 4 10.06 -12.03 40.94
N THR A 5 10.76 -11.19 41.68
CA THR A 5 10.26 -9.87 42.08
C THR A 5 9.99 -9.07 40.82
N LYS A 6 8.74 -9.05 40.35
CA LYS A 6 8.29 -8.09 39.34
C LYS A 6 8.61 -6.70 39.88
N ASN A 7 9.40 -5.93 39.13
CA ASN A 7 9.75 -4.57 39.52
C ASN A 7 8.53 -3.67 39.25
N PRO A 8 7.79 -3.22 40.28
CA PRO A 8 6.54 -2.49 40.10
C PRO A 8 6.72 -1.17 39.36
N VAL A 9 7.92 -0.58 39.42
CA VAL A 9 8.27 0.65 38.71
C VAL A 9 8.37 0.43 37.20
N ALA A 10 8.88 -0.73 36.77
CA ALA A 10 8.99 -1.08 35.36
C ALA A 10 7.61 -1.39 34.74
N ASP A 11 6.77 -2.12 35.47
CA ASP A 11 5.40 -2.43 35.02
C ASP A 11 4.53 -1.16 34.89
N GLN A 12 4.72 -0.19 35.78
CA GLN A 12 4.00 1.09 35.73
C GLN A 12 4.47 1.96 34.55
N ALA A 13 5.77 2.01 34.27
CA ALA A 13 6.30 2.75 33.12
C ALA A 13 5.78 2.19 31.78
N VAL A 14 5.69 0.86 31.65
CA VAL A 14 5.14 0.20 30.46
C VAL A 14 3.65 0.51 30.29
N SER A 15 2.88 0.51 31.38
CA SER A 15 1.45 0.86 31.34
C SER A 15 1.20 2.31 30.92
N VAL A 16 2.02 3.25 31.41
CA VAL A 16 1.90 4.68 31.05
C VAL A 16 2.25 4.87 29.57
N GLN A 17 3.31 4.22 29.09
CA GLN A 17 3.70 4.29 27.68
C GLN A 17 2.59 3.76 26.76
N LEU A 18 2.02 2.60 27.06
CA LEU A 18 0.94 2.02 26.27
C LEU A 18 -0.29 2.93 26.26
N GLY A 19 -0.67 3.50 27.40
CA GLY A 19 -1.79 4.45 27.48
C GLY A 19 -1.58 5.71 26.64
N PHE A 20 -0.36 6.26 26.67
CA PHE A 20 0.01 7.39 25.82
C PHE A 20 -0.08 7.05 24.33
N GLU A 21 0.50 5.92 23.91
CA GLU A 21 0.47 5.46 22.52
C GLU A 21 -0.97 5.25 22.03
N MET A 22 -1.82 4.61 22.84
CA MET A 22 -3.24 4.43 22.50
C MET A 22 -3.99 5.76 22.39
N GLY A 23 -3.72 6.71 23.29
CA GLY A 23 -4.31 8.06 23.22
C GLY A 23 -3.95 8.79 21.93
N VAL A 24 -2.67 8.74 21.54
CA VAL A 24 -2.20 9.32 20.26
C VAL A 24 -2.91 8.65 19.09
N LEU A 25 -2.96 7.32 19.04
CA LEU A 25 -3.57 6.58 17.93
C LEU A 25 -5.07 6.86 17.82
N ILE A 26 -5.81 6.88 18.94
CA ILE A 26 -7.25 7.21 18.95
C ILE A 26 -7.48 8.65 18.48
N SER A 27 -6.65 9.59 18.92
CA SER A 27 -6.79 11.00 18.51
C SER A 27 -6.65 11.18 16.99
N GLY A 28 -5.76 10.39 16.36
CA GLY A 28 -5.51 10.39 14.93
C GLY A 28 -6.59 9.69 14.09
N LEU A 29 -7.55 9.00 14.69
CA LEU A 29 -8.65 8.37 13.94
C LEU A 29 -9.56 9.44 13.31
N LYS A 30 -9.91 9.24 12.03
CA LYS A 30 -10.90 10.04 11.30
C LYS A 30 -12.33 9.58 11.61
N VAL A 31 -12.71 9.63 12.89
CA VAL A 31 -14.06 9.30 13.41
C VAL A 31 -14.57 10.45 14.29
N SER A 32 -15.86 10.44 14.63
CA SER A 32 -16.45 11.46 15.49
C SER A 32 -15.89 11.42 16.92
N ASP A 33 -15.96 12.55 17.61
CA ASP A 33 -15.46 12.65 18.99
C ASP A 33 -16.22 11.73 19.95
N ASP A 34 -17.54 11.56 19.76
CA ASP A 34 -18.35 10.58 20.51
C ASP A 34 -17.80 9.15 20.39
N VAL A 35 -17.29 8.77 19.21
CA VAL A 35 -16.70 7.44 18.99
C VAL A 35 -15.33 7.36 19.66
N LYS A 36 -14.54 8.43 19.63
CA LYS A 36 -13.26 8.49 20.36
C LYS A 36 -13.47 8.37 21.87
N GLU A 37 -14.48 9.04 22.40
CA GLU A 37 -14.83 8.98 23.83
C GLU A 37 -15.33 7.59 24.22
N ALA A 38 -16.19 6.97 23.40
CA ALA A 38 -16.60 5.58 23.61
C ALA A 38 -15.42 4.60 23.60
N LEU A 39 -14.43 4.82 22.73
CA LEU A 39 -13.20 4.02 22.70
C LEU A 39 -12.39 4.19 23.99
N LEU A 40 -12.24 5.42 24.50
CA LEU A 40 -11.53 5.68 25.76
C LEU A 40 -12.21 4.98 26.95
N ILE A 41 -13.54 5.00 27.02
CA ILE A 41 -14.31 4.29 28.05
C ILE A 41 -14.09 2.77 27.96
N LEU A 42 -14.03 2.23 26.74
CA LEU A 42 -13.75 0.80 26.53
C LEU A 42 -12.34 0.40 26.97
N LEU A 43 -11.35 1.30 26.89
CA LEU A 43 -9.99 1.02 27.36
C LEU A 43 -9.94 0.73 28.86
N GLU A 44 -10.73 1.45 29.66
CA GLU A 44 -10.75 1.29 31.13
C GLU A 44 -11.28 -0.08 31.55
N GLN A 45 -12.11 -0.71 30.71
CA GLN A 45 -12.74 -2.00 30.98
C GLN A 45 -11.99 -3.17 30.32
N ALA A 46 -11.01 -2.89 29.47
CA ALA A 46 -10.32 -3.89 28.68
C ALA A 46 -9.29 -4.66 29.51
N THR A 47 -9.21 -5.97 29.29
CA THR A 47 -8.12 -6.78 29.84
C THR A 47 -6.79 -6.39 29.18
N PRO A 48 -5.64 -6.65 29.84
CA PRO A 48 -4.32 -6.36 29.25
C PRO A 48 -4.12 -6.98 27.87
N LYS A 49 -4.64 -8.19 27.64
CA LYS A 49 -4.56 -8.86 26.33
C LYS A 49 -5.35 -8.10 25.26
N GLN A 50 -6.57 -7.67 25.59
CA GLN A 50 -7.40 -6.89 24.69
C GLN A 50 -6.80 -5.53 24.37
N LEU A 51 -6.17 -4.87 25.36
CA LEU A 51 -5.45 -3.61 25.14
C LEU A 51 -4.29 -3.77 24.16
N ILE A 52 -3.51 -4.85 24.27
CA ILE A 52 -2.42 -5.15 23.32
C ILE A 52 -2.95 -5.41 21.92
N GLU A 53 -4.02 -6.19 21.79
CA GLU A 53 -4.66 -6.48 20.49
C GLU A 53 -5.23 -5.22 19.84
N LEU A 54 -5.93 -4.40 20.62
CA LEU A 54 -6.47 -3.12 20.17
C LEU A 54 -5.37 -2.14 19.78
N HIS A 55 -4.31 -2.05 20.58
CA HIS A 55 -3.15 -1.22 20.25
C HIS A 55 -2.54 -1.60 18.89
N LYS A 56 -2.35 -2.90 18.62
CA LYS A 56 -1.86 -3.37 17.32
C LYS A 56 -2.80 -3.00 16.18
N ALA A 57 -4.10 -3.18 16.37
CA ALA A 57 -5.10 -2.84 15.36
C ALA A 57 -5.10 -1.33 15.05
N LEU A 58 -4.99 -0.49 16.08
CA LEU A 58 -4.90 0.96 15.94
C LEU A 58 -3.60 1.40 15.24
N GLN A 59 -2.46 0.79 15.56
CA GLN A 59 -1.20 1.04 14.87
C GLN A 59 -1.30 0.71 13.38
N GLN A 60 -1.89 -0.45 13.05
CA GLN A 60 -2.08 -0.85 11.66
C GLN A 60 -3.01 0.12 10.91
N ALA A 61 -4.13 0.51 11.52
CA ALA A 61 -5.06 1.46 10.93
C ALA A 61 -4.40 2.82 10.69
N PHE A 62 -3.61 3.31 11.65
CA PHE A 62 -2.86 4.55 11.52
C PHE A 62 -1.85 4.51 10.36
N LEU A 63 -1.09 3.42 10.25
CA LEU A 63 -0.13 3.24 9.15
C LEU A 63 -0.83 3.18 7.79
N MET A 64 -1.91 2.41 7.68
CA MET A 64 -2.68 2.31 6.43
C MET A 64 -3.24 3.66 6.01
N GLU A 65 -3.78 4.44 6.94
CA GLU A 65 -4.30 5.78 6.62
C GLU A 65 -3.17 6.74 6.23
N ALA A 66 -2.00 6.64 6.86
CA ALA A 66 -0.84 7.46 6.55
C ALA A 66 -0.24 7.17 5.15
N THR A 67 -0.34 5.93 4.66
CA THR A 67 0.17 5.56 3.33
C THR A 67 -0.87 5.61 2.23
N LYS A 68 -2.17 5.63 2.56
CA LYS A 68 -3.28 5.52 1.62
C LYS A 68 -3.15 6.40 0.37
N GLU A 69 -2.91 7.71 0.55
CA GLU A 69 -2.81 8.64 -0.57
C GLU A 69 -1.60 8.32 -1.47
N VAL A 70 -0.47 7.97 -0.85
CA VAL A 70 0.75 7.59 -1.58
C VAL A 70 0.52 6.29 -2.35
N ASP A 71 -0.11 5.31 -1.70
CA ASP A 71 -0.44 4.02 -2.31
C ASP A 71 -1.38 4.20 -3.51
N GLU A 72 -2.44 5.02 -3.37
CA GLU A 72 -3.36 5.38 -4.46
C GLU A 72 -2.63 6.07 -5.64
N GLN A 73 -1.72 7.01 -5.35
CA GLN A 73 -0.91 7.66 -6.37
C GLN A 73 0.03 6.68 -7.09
N TYR A 74 0.64 5.74 -6.36
CA TYR A 74 1.49 4.70 -6.94
C TYR A 74 0.69 3.77 -7.84
N GLU A 75 -0.50 3.32 -7.41
CA GLU A 75 -1.38 2.50 -8.23
C GLU A 75 -1.77 3.21 -9.53
N GLN A 76 -2.08 4.50 -9.47
CA GLN A 76 -2.42 5.28 -10.66
C GLN A 76 -1.22 5.35 -11.62
N LYS A 77 -0.02 5.67 -11.14
CA LYS A 77 1.20 5.70 -11.96
C LYS A 77 1.50 4.37 -12.62
N LEU A 78 1.28 3.26 -11.92
CA LEU A 78 1.46 1.92 -12.49
C LEU A 78 0.48 1.66 -13.64
N ARG A 79 -0.79 2.04 -13.48
CA ARG A 79 -1.80 1.92 -14.54
C ARG A 79 -1.44 2.77 -15.76
N GLU A 80 -0.97 3.99 -15.54
CA GLU A 80 -0.51 4.88 -16.61
C GLU A 80 0.69 4.29 -17.36
N LEU A 81 1.69 3.78 -16.63
CA LEU A 81 2.87 3.14 -17.21
C LEU A 81 2.52 1.91 -18.05
N VAL A 82 1.61 1.05 -17.57
CA VAL A 82 1.14 -0.11 -18.32
C VAL A 82 0.48 0.34 -19.63
N LYS A 83 -0.38 1.35 -19.57
CA LYS A 83 -1.05 1.89 -20.76
C LYS A 83 -0.06 2.47 -21.77
N GLU A 84 0.92 3.24 -21.32
CA GLU A 84 1.98 3.76 -22.18
C GLU A 84 2.81 2.65 -22.83
N PHE A 85 3.12 1.60 -22.07
CA PHE A 85 3.86 0.45 -22.57
C PHE A 85 3.07 -0.29 -23.67
N GLU A 86 1.79 -0.57 -23.43
CA GLU A 86 0.92 -1.23 -24.43
C GLU A 86 0.79 -0.41 -25.71
N GLN A 87 0.64 0.92 -25.59
CA GLN A 87 0.59 1.82 -26.74
C GLN A 87 1.89 1.81 -27.53
N LYS A 88 3.05 1.90 -26.87
CA LYS A 88 4.36 1.82 -27.52
C LYS A 88 4.58 0.47 -28.19
N LYS A 89 4.18 -0.62 -27.52
CA LYS A 89 4.25 -1.97 -28.09
C LYS A 89 3.46 -2.05 -29.40
N LEU A 90 2.22 -1.57 -29.40
CA LEU A 90 1.38 -1.56 -30.60
C LEU A 90 1.98 -0.68 -31.72
N GLN A 91 2.55 0.48 -31.37
CA GLN A 91 3.22 1.35 -32.35
C GLN A 91 4.40 0.63 -33.01
N VAL A 92 5.25 -0.03 -32.22
CA VAL A 92 6.39 -0.81 -32.73
C VAL A 92 5.91 -1.98 -33.60
N GLU A 93 4.88 -2.71 -33.18
CA GLU A 93 4.31 -3.81 -33.98
C GLU A 93 3.83 -3.33 -35.36
N VAL A 94 3.10 -2.20 -35.40
CA VAL A 94 2.62 -1.60 -36.65
C VAL A 94 3.76 -1.09 -37.53
N GLU A 95 4.82 -0.52 -36.94
CA GLU A 95 6.00 -0.08 -37.69
C GLU A 95 6.74 -1.26 -38.31
N VAL A 96 6.96 -2.33 -37.55
CA VAL A 96 7.60 -3.56 -38.06
C VAL A 96 6.77 -4.19 -39.19
N GLU A 97 5.45 -4.27 -39.05
CA GLU A 97 4.58 -4.84 -40.09
C GLU A 97 4.62 -4.03 -41.39
N LYS A 98 4.69 -2.70 -41.28
CA LYS A 98 4.87 -1.81 -42.45
C LYS A 98 6.22 -2.01 -43.12
N GLU A 99 7.30 -2.14 -42.36
CA GLU A 99 8.63 -2.38 -42.91
C GLU A 99 8.72 -3.74 -43.60
N LEU A 100 8.17 -4.79 -42.98
CA LEU A 100 8.09 -6.13 -43.59
C LEU A 100 7.29 -6.09 -44.90
N SER A 101 6.11 -5.46 -44.90
CA SER A 101 5.28 -5.30 -46.11
C SER A 101 6.02 -4.56 -47.22
N LYS A 102 6.79 -3.52 -46.87
CA LYS A 102 7.62 -2.78 -47.83
C LYS A 102 8.70 -3.68 -48.43
N ILE A 103 9.44 -4.41 -47.61
CA ILE A 103 10.48 -5.35 -48.07
C ILE A 103 9.88 -6.42 -48.97
N GLU A 104 8.75 -7.03 -48.60
CA GLU A 104 8.06 -8.02 -49.42
C GLU A 104 7.68 -7.47 -50.80
N SER A 105 7.19 -6.23 -50.86
CA SER A 105 6.83 -5.57 -52.11
C SER A 105 8.06 -5.30 -52.99
N GLU A 106 9.19 -4.89 -52.40
CA GLU A 106 10.44 -4.65 -53.09
C GLU A 106 11.06 -5.95 -53.65
N VAL A 107 10.96 -7.06 -52.90
CA VAL A 107 11.41 -8.38 -53.36
C VAL A 107 10.57 -8.85 -54.55
N LYS A 108 9.24 -8.82 -54.45
CA LYS A 108 8.33 -9.18 -55.55
C LYS A 108 8.58 -8.35 -56.81
N ALA A 109 8.84 -7.06 -56.67
CA ALA A 109 9.14 -6.16 -57.78
C ALA A 109 10.49 -6.50 -58.47
N LYS A 110 11.49 -6.97 -57.71
CA LYS A 110 12.78 -7.42 -58.26
C LYS A 110 12.65 -8.75 -58.98
N ASP A 111 11.92 -9.71 -58.44
CA ASP A 111 11.72 -11.01 -59.08
C ASP A 111 11.01 -10.88 -60.42
N ASN A 112 10.00 -10.00 -60.52
CA ASN A 112 9.32 -9.71 -61.79
C ASN A 112 10.22 -9.02 -62.83
N LYS A 113 11.28 -8.32 -62.42
CA LYS A 113 12.24 -7.69 -63.35
C LYS A 113 13.26 -8.66 -63.94
N ILE A 114 13.46 -9.83 -63.33
CA ILE A 114 14.41 -10.85 -63.79
C ILE A 114 13.76 -11.79 -64.83
N LEU A 115 12.43 -11.85 -64.88
CA LEU A 115 11.64 -12.73 -65.74
C LEU A 115 11.16 -12.10 -67.07
N ILE A 116 11.56 -10.85 -67.38
CA ILE A 116 11.23 -10.12 -68.62
C ILE A 116 12.52 -9.84 -69.38
#